data_AF-A0A0C3FQE4-F1
#
_entry.id   AF-A0A0C3FQE4-F1
#
_cell.length_a   1.000
_cell.length_b   1.000
_cell.length_c   1.000
_cell.angle_alpha   90.00
_cell.angle_beta   90.00
_cell.angle_gamma   90.00
#
_symmetry.space_group_name_H-M   'P 1'
#
loop_
_entity.id
_entity.type
_entity.pdbx_description
1 polymer ?
#
loop_
_entity_poly.entity_id
_entity_poly.type
_entity_poly.pdbx_seq_one_letter_code
_entity_poly.pdbx_strand_id
1 'polypeptide(L)'
;MAANLDGALTSRPQSRTAQTPLPETTAIRELLATMKGTLTTLGQTFDTLNDQSARVSSLGPTMHDTTHQIQAIRRQIRVQDKKQEARIKEVKRMVSDQLKHQIMETMEPQIKEQVKAEIILQVSKQVTAQIKDHLPVSLEDQVVDSKKQFEVVRHSLINSEARRVNSVLRSPRDLNEPLAVVLKADGRKSELFPFDLKSLFLYDLKMAKALAQDHGLLESEMRETNLNRFMSHIGIQFSLIPVPISKQND
;
A
#
# COMPACT_ATOMS: atom_id res chain seq x y z
N MET A 1 0.12 37.69 30.01
CA MET A 1 1.24 37.19 30.83
C MET A 1 2.09 38.39 31.20
N ALA A 2 1.69 39.09 32.29
CA ALA A 2 2.38 39.10 33.60
C ALA A 2 3.67 39.95 33.54
N ALA A 3 3.73 41.24 33.91
CA ALA A 3 3.38 42.00 35.13
C ALA A 3 4.54 42.13 36.16
N ASN A 4 4.58 43.30 36.83
CA ASN A 4 5.46 43.83 37.91
C ASN A 4 6.68 44.64 37.42
N LEU A 5 6.85 45.97 37.61
CA LEU A 5 6.27 47.01 38.48
C LEU A 5 6.48 46.81 40.00
N ASP A 6 7.44 47.56 40.56
CA ASP A 6 7.42 48.27 41.87
C ASP A 6 8.80 48.94 42.08
N GLY A 7 8.99 50.09 42.73
CA GLY A 7 8.08 50.90 43.53
C GLY A 7 8.74 52.25 43.87
N ALA A 8 7.88 53.23 44.17
CA ALA A 8 8.22 54.60 44.56
C ALA A 8 8.59 54.72 46.05
N LEU A 9 9.13 55.88 46.47
CA LEU A 9 8.46 56.82 47.38
C LEU A 9 9.40 57.92 47.90
N THR A 10 8.89 59.14 47.83
CA THR A 10 9.33 60.34 48.54
C THR A 10 8.54 60.49 49.84
N SER A 11 9.16 60.94 50.95
CA SER A 11 8.46 61.71 52.01
C SER A 11 9.41 62.31 53.06
N ARG A 12 9.51 63.65 53.01
CA ARG A 12 9.32 64.66 54.09
C ARG A 12 9.56 64.28 55.57
N PRO A 13 10.18 65.18 56.33
CA PRO A 13 9.74 65.47 57.71
C PRO A 13 9.51 66.96 58.00
N GLN A 14 8.56 67.24 58.91
CA GLN A 14 8.26 68.55 59.50
C GLN A 14 8.79 68.65 60.94
N SER A 15 9.46 69.78 61.23
CA SER A 15 9.31 70.71 62.39
C SER A 15 9.19 70.20 63.85
N ARG A 16 10.11 70.60 64.75
CA ARG A 16 9.91 71.63 65.82
C ARG A 16 11.10 71.79 66.83
N THR A 17 11.61 73.03 66.90
CA THR A 17 11.98 73.90 68.06
C THR A 17 12.78 73.38 69.26
N ALA A 18 13.94 74.02 69.57
CA ALA A 18 14.15 74.91 70.73
C ALA A 18 15.58 75.54 70.83
N GLN A 19 15.61 76.89 70.84
CA GLN A 19 16.41 77.82 71.68
C GLN A 19 17.98 77.87 71.65
N THR A 20 18.49 78.97 71.04
CA THR A 20 19.56 79.97 71.45
C THR A 20 20.73 79.57 72.39
N PRO A 21 21.98 80.11 72.23
CA PRO A 21 22.30 81.51 71.90
C PRO A 21 23.46 81.77 70.88
N LEU A 22 23.63 83.06 70.52
CA LEU A 22 24.56 83.69 69.56
C LEU A 22 26.03 83.19 69.57
N PRO A 23 26.72 83.14 68.40
CA PRO A 23 27.59 84.26 67.99
C PRO A 23 27.64 84.48 66.46
N GLU A 24 27.04 85.57 65.95
CA GLU A 24 26.93 85.90 64.51
C GLU A 24 28.25 86.17 63.75
N THR A 25 29.43 86.00 64.37
CA THR A 25 30.72 86.29 63.71
C THR A 25 31.51 85.04 63.29
N THR A 26 31.18 83.85 63.81
CA THR A 26 31.81 82.58 63.40
C THR A 26 31.16 81.99 62.15
N ALA A 27 29.83 82.06 62.03
CA ALA A 27 29.11 81.56 60.85
C ALA A 27 29.50 82.32 59.56
N ILE A 28 29.77 83.63 59.64
CA ILE A 28 30.23 84.42 58.50
C ILE A 28 31.66 84.04 58.09
N ARG A 29 32.54 83.71 59.05
CA ARG A 29 33.90 83.23 58.76
C ARG A 29 33.91 81.83 58.17
N GLU A 30 33.02 80.96 58.62
CA GLU A 30 32.87 79.60 58.09
C GLU A 30 32.28 79.61 56.67
N LEU A 31 31.33 80.51 56.40
CA LEU A 31 30.80 80.74 55.05
C LEU A 31 31.86 81.34 54.11
N LEU A 32 32.65 82.30 54.58
CA LEU A 32 33.79 82.82 53.80
C LEU A 32 34.89 81.77 53.57
N ALA A 33 35.16 80.91 54.55
CA ALA A 33 36.13 79.83 54.43
C ALA A 33 35.66 78.76 53.44
N THR A 34 34.38 78.39 53.47
CA THR A 34 33.79 77.47 52.48
C THR A 34 33.74 78.10 51.09
N MET A 35 33.35 79.36 50.94
CA MET A 35 33.39 80.05 49.64
C MET A 35 34.80 80.15 49.08
N LYS A 36 35.81 80.44 49.92
CA LYS A 36 37.22 80.45 49.52
C LYS A 36 37.71 79.05 49.16
N GLY A 37 37.27 78.03 49.90
CA GLY A 37 37.48 76.62 49.56
C GLY A 37 36.93 76.29 48.17
N THR A 38 35.66 76.60 47.92
CA THR A 38 35.02 76.34 46.63
C THR A 38 35.67 77.11 45.48
N LEU A 39 36.13 78.34 45.70
CA LEU A 39 36.87 79.11 44.69
C LEU A 39 38.24 78.51 44.39
N THR A 40 38.91 77.98 45.40
CA THR A 40 40.20 77.29 45.21
C THR A 40 39.99 75.97 44.46
N THR A 41 38.93 75.22 44.78
CA THR A 41 38.54 74.03 44.04
C THR A 41 38.14 74.36 42.61
N LEU A 42 37.41 75.46 42.38
CA LEU A 42 37.04 75.91 41.05
C LEU A 42 38.29 76.30 40.24
N GLY A 43 39.24 77.00 40.85
CA GLY A 43 40.54 77.32 40.25
C GLY A 43 41.28 76.06 39.83
N GLN A 44 41.37 75.06 40.71
CA GLN A 44 41.99 73.77 40.38
C GLN A 44 41.23 73.02 39.27
N THR A 45 39.89 73.10 39.22
CA THR A 45 39.12 72.52 38.11
C THR A 45 39.35 73.24 36.79
N PHE A 46 39.56 74.57 36.82
CA PHE A 46 39.90 75.34 35.62
C PHE A 46 41.32 75.05 35.15
N ASP A 47 42.29 74.93 36.05
CA ASP A 47 43.66 74.57 35.71
C ASP A 47 43.73 73.16 35.12
N THR A 48 43.01 72.20 35.70
CA THR A 48 42.94 70.83 35.16
C THR A 48 42.22 70.76 33.82
N LEU A 49 41.14 71.54 33.61
CA LEU A 49 40.49 71.67 32.31
C LEU A 49 41.42 72.34 31.28
N ASN A 50 42.21 73.33 31.69
CA ASN A 50 43.15 74.02 30.81
C ASN A 50 44.30 73.09 30.39
N ASP A 51 44.84 72.31 31.32
CA ASP A 51 45.86 71.28 31.05
C ASP A 51 45.31 70.15 30.15
N GLN A 52 44.07 69.71 30.39
CA GLN A 52 43.40 68.74 29.53
C GLN A 52 43.13 69.32 28.14
N SER A 53 42.72 70.58 28.04
CA SER A 53 42.50 71.28 26.78
C SER A 53 43.81 71.46 25.99
N ALA A 54 44.92 71.76 26.67
CA ALA A 54 46.24 71.85 26.04
C ALA A 54 46.71 70.49 25.49
N ARG A 55 46.45 69.39 26.22
CA ARG A 55 46.75 68.02 25.75
C ARG A 55 45.86 67.57 24.60
N VAL A 56 44.59 68.00 24.56
CA VAL A 56 43.68 67.72 23.44
C VAL A 56 44.07 68.55 22.20
N SER A 57 44.52 69.80 22.39
CA SER A 57 45.01 70.64 21.30
C SER A 57 46.29 70.09 20.66
N SER A 58 47.15 69.39 21.41
CA SER A 58 48.35 68.75 20.85
C SER A 58 48.08 67.43 20.12
N LEU A 59 46.91 66.81 20.34
CA LEU A 59 46.41 65.64 19.59
C LEU A 59 45.67 66.02 18.30
N GLY A 60 45.35 67.30 18.09
CA GLY A 60 44.65 67.81 16.90
C GLY A 60 45.27 67.40 15.55
N PRO A 61 46.62 67.45 15.37
CA PRO A 61 47.26 67.03 14.13
C PRO A 61 47.25 65.51 13.90
N THR A 62 47.30 64.70 14.96
CA THR A 62 47.38 63.22 14.89
C THR A 62 46.02 62.55 14.72
N MET A 63 44.92 63.23 15.10
CA MET A 63 43.54 62.73 14.87
C MET A 63 43.12 62.74 13.40
N HIS A 64 43.63 63.68 12.60
CA HIS A 64 43.33 63.71 11.16
C HIS A 64 43.99 62.53 10.44
N ASP A 65 45.23 62.23 10.80
CA ASP A 65 46.02 61.15 10.19
C ASP A 65 45.46 59.75 10.54
N THR A 66 45.02 59.56 11.79
CA THR A 66 44.30 58.34 12.20
C THR A 66 42.95 58.19 11.51
N THR A 67 42.24 59.28 11.24
CA THR A 67 40.97 59.23 10.49
C THR A 67 41.19 58.76 9.05
N HIS A 68 42.25 59.21 8.39
CA HIS A 68 42.62 58.75 7.05
C HIS A 68 43.02 57.27 7.03
N GLN A 69 43.77 56.80 8.04
CA GLN A 69 44.13 55.38 8.17
C GLN A 69 42.89 54.50 8.40
N ILE A 70 41.94 54.92 9.24
CA ILE A 70 40.67 54.20 9.45
C ILE A 70 39.86 54.13 8.14
N GLN A 71 39.81 55.22 7.36
CA GLN A 71 39.15 55.21 6.05
C GLN A 71 39.85 54.28 5.05
N ALA A 72 41.18 54.24 5.04
CA ALA A 72 41.96 53.32 4.20
C ALA A 72 41.68 51.85 4.58
N ILE A 73 41.68 51.52 5.87
CA ILE A 73 41.35 50.18 6.37
C ILE A 73 39.92 49.79 6.00
N ARG A 74 38.94 50.69 6.16
CA ARG A 74 37.54 50.42 5.76
C ARG A 74 37.40 50.15 4.26
N ARG A 75 38.13 50.88 3.43
CA ARG A 75 38.16 50.62 1.97
C ARG A 75 38.79 49.26 1.68
N GLN A 76 39.90 48.92 2.35
CA GLN A 76 40.57 47.64 2.20
C GLN A 76 39.68 46.47 2.64
N ILE A 77 38.96 46.58 3.76
CA ILE A 77 38.00 45.58 4.24
C ILE A 77 36.90 45.36 3.18
N ARG A 78 36.28 46.43 2.64
CA ARG A 78 35.25 46.29 1.60
C ARG A 78 35.76 45.60 0.34
N VAL A 79 37.00 45.87 -0.07
CA VAL A 79 37.62 45.20 -1.22
C VAL A 79 37.87 43.72 -0.92
N GLN A 80 38.30 43.39 0.30
CA GLN A 80 38.48 42.00 0.73
C GLN A 80 37.15 41.26 0.85
N ASP A 81 36.11 41.85 1.43
CA ASP A 81 34.76 41.27 1.52
C ASP A 81 34.22 40.93 0.14
N LYS A 82 34.33 41.87 -0.81
CA LYS A 82 33.89 41.64 -2.19
C LYS A 82 34.65 40.50 -2.87
N LYS A 83 35.96 40.36 -2.58
CA LYS A 83 36.79 39.26 -3.09
C LYS A 83 36.44 37.93 -2.43
N GLN A 84 36.16 37.93 -1.13
CA GLN A 84 35.73 36.74 -0.40
C GLN A 84 34.36 36.26 -0.88
N GLU A 85 33.41 37.17 -1.08
CA GLU A 85 32.08 36.82 -1.57
C GLU A 85 32.12 36.23 -2.99
N ALA A 86 32.98 36.77 -3.86
CA ALA A 86 33.24 36.18 -5.17
C ALA A 86 33.78 34.75 -5.06
N ARG A 87 34.75 34.50 -4.17
CA ARG A 87 35.31 33.16 -3.91
C ARG A 87 34.27 32.21 -3.35
N ILE A 88 33.47 32.65 -2.38
CA ILE A 88 32.41 31.84 -1.78
C ILE A 88 31.39 31.44 -2.85
N LYS A 89 31.01 32.37 -3.74
CA LYS A 89 30.10 32.08 -4.85
C LYS A 89 30.68 31.05 -5.82
N GLU A 90 31.97 31.14 -6.13
CA GLU A 90 32.66 30.19 -6.98
C GLU A 90 32.74 28.80 -6.34
N VAL A 91 33.11 28.71 -5.06
CA VAL A 91 33.14 27.46 -4.30
C VAL A 91 31.74 26.86 -4.23
N LYS A 92 30.70 27.66 -3.97
CA LYS A 92 29.31 27.19 -3.93
C LYS A 92 28.88 26.59 -5.27
N ARG A 93 29.29 27.20 -6.40
CA ARG A 93 29.02 26.67 -7.73
C ARG A 93 29.74 25.35 -7.95
N MET A 94 31.04 25.29 -7.63
CA MET A 94 31.85 24.07 -7.79
C MET A 94 31.29 22.91 -6.96
N VAL A 95 30.97 23.16 -5.69
CA VAL A 95 30.38 22.15 -4.80
C VAL A 95 29.02 21.71 -5.32
N SER A 96 28.16 22.63 -5.77
CA SER A 96 26.86 22.27 -6.35
C SER A 96 27.01 21.41 -7.61
N ASP A 97 27.96 21.73 -8.49
CA ASP A 97 28.15 21.00 -9.74
C ASP A 97 28.77 19.62 -9.50
N GLN A 98 29.77 19.53 -8.61
CA GLN A 98 30.35 18.25 -8.19
C GLN A 98 29.33 17.36 -7.50
N LEU A 99 28.53 17.91 -6.58
CA LEU A 99 27.51 17.15 -5.87
C LEU A 99 26.45 16.62 -6.84
N LYS A 100 25.98 17.45 -7.79
CA LYS A 100 25.04 17.01 -8.84
C LYS A 100 25.63 15.88 -9.67
N HIS A 101 26.89 16.00 -10.09
CA HIS A 101 27.55 14.99 -10.89
C HIS A 101 27.70 13.68 -10.13
N GLN A 102 28.14 13.75 -8.87
CA GLN A 102 28.28 12.59 -7.99
C GLN A 102 26.94 11.92 -7.72
N ILE A 103 25.87 12.68 -7.49
CA ILE A 103 24.51 12.13 -7.32
C ILE A 103 24.05 11.42 -8.59
N MET A 104 24.26 12.03 -9.77
CA MET A 104 23.89 11.38 -11.04
C MET A 104 24.70 10.11 -11.29
N GLU A 105 26.00 10.13 -11.03
CA GLU A 105 26.89 9.00 -11.30
C GLU A 105 26.65 7.82 -10.34
N THR A 106 26.38 8.12 -9.06
CA THR A 106 26.28 7.08 -8.02
C THR A 106 24.85 6.71 -7.66
N MET A 107 23.95 7.67 -7.48
CA MET A 107 22.60 7.39 -6.99
C MET A 107 21.63 7.04 -8.11
N GLU A 108 21.75 7.62 -9.30
CA GLU A 108 20.84 7.32 -10.42
C GLU A 108 20.82 5.81 -10.78
N PRO A 109 21.97 5.11 -10.95
CA PRO A 109 21.94 3.68 -11.24
C PRO A 109 21.39 2.87 -10.06
N GLN A 110 21.75 3.22 -8.82
CA GLN A 110 21.25 2.53 -7.62
C GLN A 110 19.73 2.65 -7.47
N ILE A 111 19.19 3.86 -7.67
CA ILE A 111 17.75 4.11 -7.64
C ILE A 111 17.06 3.32 -8.75
N LYS A 112 17.60 3.33 -9.98
CA LYS A 112 17.03 2.55 -11.09
C LYS A 112 17.00 1.05 -10.79
N GLU A 113 18.06 0.52 -10.18
CA GLU A 113 18.14 -0.90 -9.84
C GLU A 113 17.17 -1.28 -8.71
N GLN A 114 17.11 -0.48 -7.65
CA GLN A 114 16.16 -0.66 -6.55
C GLN A 114 14.70 -0.56 -7.03
N VAL A 115 14.39 0.45 -7.84
CA VAL A 115 13.04 0.62 -8.40
C VAL A 115 12.67 -0.56 -9.29
N LYS A 116 13.59 -1.05 -10.14
CA LYS A 116 13.33 -2.26 -10.95
C LYS A 116 13.07 -3.49 -10.08
N ALA A 117 13.87 -3.70 -9.05
CA ALA A 117 13.70 -4.84 -8.13
C ALA A 117 12.34 -4.78 -7.42
N GLU A 118 11.96 -3.61 -6.93
CA GLU A 118 10.69 -3.38 -6.24
C GLU A 118 9.49 -3.56 -7.19
N ILE A 119 9.59 -3.05 -8.42
CA ILE A 119 8.57 -3.25 -9.46
C ILE A 119 8.39 -4.73 -9.77
N ILE A 120 9.46 -5.49 -9.96
CA ILE A 120 9.37 -6.94 -10.23
C ILE A 120 8.63 -7.65 -9.10
N LEU A 121 8.94 -7.31 -7.85
CA LEU A 121 8.30 -7.91 -6.68
C LEU A 121 6.81 -7.56 -6.59
N GLN A 122 6.46 -6.29 -6.78
CA GLN A 122 5.07 -5.83 -6.76
C GLN A 122 4.25 -6.41 -7.91
N VAL A 123 4.79 -6.40 -9.13
CA VAL A 123 4.14 -6.99 -10.31
C VAL A 123 3.94 -8.48 -10.12
N SER A 124 4.96 -9.22 -9.66
CA SER A 124 4.83 -10.66 -9.39
C SER A 124 3.71 -10.97 -8.40
N LYS A 125 3.64 -10.21 -7.29
CA LYS A 125 2.60 -10.36 -6.28
C LYS A 125 1.20 -10.06 -6.83
N GLN A 126 1.07 -8.96 -7.58
CA GLN A 126 -0.20 -8.52 -8.13
C GLN A 126 -0.68 -9.43 -9.26
N VAL A 127 0.22 -9.88 -10.13
CA VAL A 127 -0.07 -10.87 -11.17
C VAL A 127 -0.50 -12.18 -10.53
N THR A 128 0.18 -12.66 -9.48
CA THR A 128 -0.22 -13.89 -8.78
C THR A 128 -1.61 -13.77 -8.16
N ALA A 129 -1.95 -12.63 -7.56
CA ALA A 129 -3.29 -12.39 -7.02
C ALA A 129 -4.36 -12.34 -8.11
N GLN A 130 -4.11 -11.57 -9.18
CA GLN A 130 -5.01 -11.45 -10.32
C GLN A 130 -5.18 -12.78 -11.06
N ILE A 131 -4.13 -13.59 -11.18
CA ILE A 131 -4.18 -14.94 -11.76
C ILE A 131 -5.14 -15.81 -10.95
N LYS A 132 -5.12 -15.76 -9.61
CA LYS A 132 -6.07 -16.52 -8.78
C LYS A 132 -7.52 -16.06 -8.97
N ASP A 133 -7.74 -14.75 -9.12
CA ASP A 133 -9.09 -14.19 -9.28
C ASP A 133 -9.64 -14.39 -10.70
N HIS A 134 -8.79 -14.39 -11.72
CA HIS A 134 -9.19 -14.46 -13.13
C HIS A 134 -9.02 -15.84 -13.79
N LEU A 135 -8.35 -16.80 -13.15
CA LEU A 135 -8.37 -18.21 -13.55
C LEU A 135 -9.23 -18.99 -12.53
N PRO A 136 -10.57 -18.98 -12.71
CA PRO A 136 -11.51 -19.50 -11.72
C PRO A 136 -11.45 -21.02 -11.53
N VAL A 137 -10.63 -21.75 -12.32
CA VAL A 137 -10.48 -23.20 -12.22
C VAL A 137 -9.01 -23.53 -12.45
N SER A 138 -8.38 -24.22 -11.49
CA SER A 138 -7.02 -24.72 -11.65
C SER A 138 -6.94 -25.61 -12.89
N LEU A 139 -5.82 -25.58 -13.62
CA LEU A 139 -5.60 -26.52 -14.73
C LEU A 139 -5.73 -27.98 -14.26
N GLU A 140 -5.42 -28.26 -13.00
CA GLU A 140 -5.60 -29.58 -12.39
C GLU A 140 -7.07 -29.98 -12.32
N ASP A 141 -7.94 -29.06 -11.89
CA ASP A 141 -9.38 -29.29 -11.82
C ASP A 141 -9.97 -29.48 -13.22
N GLN A 142 -9.51 -28.70 -14.22
CA GLN A 142 -9.91 -28.88 -15.61
C GLN A 142 -9.51 -30.25 -16.16
N VAL A 143 -8.34 -30.76 -15.80
CA VAL A 143 -7.88 -32.10 -16.20
C VAL A 143 -8.74 -33.17 -15.53
N VAL A 144 -9.08 -33.01 -14.24
CA VAL A 144 -9.96 -33.94 -13.52
C VAL A 144 -11.35 -34.00 -14.16
N ASP A 145 -11.94 -32.85 -14.46
CA ASP A 145 -13.27 -32.81 -15.08
C ASP A 145 -13.26 -33.32 -16.52
N SER A 146 -12.20 -33.01 -17.28
CA SER A 146 -12.01 -33.57 -18.63
C SER A 146 -11.91 -35.10 -18.58
N LYS A 147 -11.18 -35.67 -17.61
CA LYS A 147 -11.09 -37.13 -17.43
C LYS A 147 -12.47 -37.75 -17.16
N LYS A 148 -13.27 -37.14 -16.28
CA LYS A 148 -14.66 -37.59 -16.04
C LYS A 148 -15.50 -37.54 -17.32
N GLN A 149 -15.38 -36.47 -18.10
CA GLN A 149 -16.08 -36.36 -19.39
C GLN A 149 -15.64 -37.45 -20.38
N PHE A 150 -14.35 -37.73 -20.46
CA PHE A 150 -13.82 -38.82 -21.28
C PHE A 150 -14.39 -40.19 -20.87
N GLU A 151 -14.52 -40.46 -19.57
CA GLU A 151 -15.14 -41.70 -19.08
C GLU A 151 -16.62 -41.79 -19.49
N VAL A 152 -17.38 -40.71 -19.37
CA VAL A 152 -18.79 -40.65 -19.83
C VAL A 152 -18.89 -40.91 -21.34
N VAL A 153 -18.05 -40.25 -22.14
CA VAL A 153 -18.02 -40.45 -23.60
C VAL A 153 -17.63 -41.89 -23.95
N ARG A 154 -16.65 -42.46 -23.24
CA ARG A 154 -16.22 -43.85 -23.42
C ARG A 154 -17.35 -44.83 -23.11
N HIS A 155 -18.07 -44.64 -22.00
CA HIS A 155 -19.23 -45.48 -21.67
C HIS A 155 -20.33 -45.33 -22.72
N SER A 156 -20.60 -44.11 -23.21
CA SER A 156 -21.56 -43.86 -24.27
C SER A 156 -21.17 -44.55 -25.59
N LEU A 157 -19.89 -44.56 -25.93
CA LEU A 157 -19.38 -45.23 -27.12
C LEU A 157 -19.56 -46.75 -27.02
N ILE A 158 -19.15 -47.36 -25.90
CA ILE A 158 -19.33 -48.79 -25.64
C ILE A 158 -20.81 -49.15 -25.70
N ASN A 159 -21.67 -48.35 -25.07
CA ASN A 159 -23.11 -48.56 -25.10
C ASN A 159 -23.70 -48.44 -26.51
N SER A 160 -23.20 -47.50 -27.32
CA SER A 160 -23.62 -47.33 -28.71
C SER A 160 -23.19 -48.51 -29.58
N GLU A 161 -21.98 -49.04 -29.35
CA GLU A 161 -21.50 -50.24 -30.04
C GLU A 161 -22.31 -51.48 -29.62
N ALA A 162 -22.56 -51.67 -28.32
CA ALA A 162 -23.40 -52.75 -27.81
C ALA A 162 -24.82 -52.67 -28.40
N ARG A 163 -25.42 -51.48 -28.44
CA ARG A 163 -26.73 -51.24 -29.08
C ARG A 163 -26.71 -51.57 -30.57
N ARG A 164 -25.64 -51.22 -31.28
CA ARG A 164 -25.47 -51.55 -32.71
C ARG A 164 -25.45 -53.07 -32.91
N VAL A 165 -24.68 -53.80 -32.10
CA VAL A 165 -24.62 -55.28 -32.17
C VAL A 165 -25.99 -55.88 -31.87
N ASN A 166 -26.62 -55.47 -30.78
CA ASN A 166 -27.94 -55.96 -30.39
C ASN A 166 -29.03 -55.63 -31.43
N SER A 167 -28.92 -54.51 -32.16
CA SER A 167 -29.89 -54.13 -33.19
C SER A 167 -29.92 -55.07 -34.40
N VAL A 168 -28.89 -55.92 -34.56
CA VAL A 168 -28.83 -56.97 -35.60
C VAL A 168 -29.73 -58.15 -35.24
N LEU A 169 -30.00 -58.37 -33.95
CA LEU A 169 -30.86 -59.43 -33.42
C LEU A 169 -32.35 -59.13 -33.72
N ARG A 170 -32.75 -59.37 -34.96
CA ARG A 170 -34.09 -59.06 -35.48
C ARG A 170 -34.93 -60.31 -35.67
N SER A 171 -34.31 -61.47 -35.84
CA SER A 171 -35.02 -62.68 -36.23
C SER A 171 -35.26 -63.60 -35.04
N PRO A 172 -36.36 -64.37 -35.02
CA PRO A 172 -36.60 -65.40 -34.01
C PRO A 172 -35.51 -66.48 -33.95
N ARG A 173 -34.63 -66.56 -34.95
CA ARG A 173 -33.48 -67.47 -34.96
C ARG A 173 -32.35 -67.02 -34.05
N ASP A 174 -32.31 -65.74 -33.69
CA ASP A 174 -31.20 -65.11 -32.97
C ASP A 174 -31.48 -65.02 -31.46
N LEU A 175 -32.56 -65.66 -30.99
CA LEU A 175 -33.02 -65.63 -29.58
C LEU A 175 -32.01 -66.18 -28.57
N ASN A 176 -31.11 -67.06 -29.03
CA ASN A 176 -30.06 -67.69 -28.21
C ASN A 176 -28.70 -67.00 -28.38
N GLU A 177 -28.59 -65.97 -29.22
CA GLU A 177 -27.34 -65.24 -29.41
C GLU A 177 -27.07 -64.35 -28.19
N PRO A 178 -25.82 -64.28 -27.71
CA PRO A 178 -25.50 -63.49 -26.53
C PRO A 178 -25.70 -62.00 -26.77
N LEU A 179 -26.36 -61.34 -25.81
CA LEU A 179 -26.58 -59.90 -25.82
C LEU A 179 -25.28 -59.17 -25.48
N ALA A 180 -24.93 -58.17 -26.29
CA ALA A 180 -23.87 -57.23 -25.98
C ALA A 180 -24.31 -56.36 -24.79
N VAL A 181 -23.46 -56.30 -23.77
CA VAL A 181 -23.78 -55.65 -22.49
C VAL A 181 -23.79 -54.14 -22.64
N VAL A 182 -24.90 -53.52 -22.25
CA VAL A 182 -25.01 -52.06 -22.09
C VAL A 182 -24.67 -51.72 -20.63
N LEU A 183 -23.74 -50.80 -20.43
CA LEU A 183 -23.30 -50.33 -19.12
C LEU A 183 -24.31 -49.32 -18.54
N LYS A 184 -24.42 -49.29 -17.21
CA LYS A 184 -25.19 -48.28 -16.46
C LYS A 184 -24.54 -46.88 -16.58
N ALA A 185 -25.22 -45.86 -16.06
CA ALA A 185 -24.66 -44.51 -15.90
C ALA A 185 -23.33 -44.53 -15.10
N ASP A 186 -23.22 -45.45 -14.14
CA ASP A 186 -22.02 -45.63 -13.31
C ASP A 186 -20.89 -46.42 -14.00
N GLY A 187 -21.06 -46.80 -15.28
CA GLY A 187 -20.08 -47.58 -16.05
C GLY A 187 -20.01 -49.07 -15.68
N ARG A 188 -20.78 -49.53 -14.71
CA ARG A 188 -20.83 -50.94 -14.29
C ARG A 188 -21.88 -51.72 -15.08
N LYS A 189 -21.68 -53.04 -15.17
CA LYS A 189 -22.66 -53.99 -15.69
C LYS A 189 -23.78 -54.22 -14.64
N SER A 190 -25.03 -54.31 -15.08
CA SER A 190 -26.13 -54.76 -14.21
C SER A 190 -25.97 -56.25 -13.89
N GLU A 191 -26.15 -56.61 -12.63
CA GLU A 191 -26.15 -58.00 -12.16
C GLU A 191 -27.34 -58.78 -12.75
N LEU A 192 -28.43 -58.07 -13.06
CA LEU A 192 -29.64 -58.60 -13.67
C LEU A 192 -29.59 -58.54 -15.20
N PHE A 193 -28.43 -58.27 -15.80
CA PHE A 193 -28.34 -58.23 -17.27
C PHE A 193 -28.45 -59.65 -17.84
N PRO A 194 -29.45 -59.93 -18.70
CA PRO A 194 -29.65 -61.26 -19.26
C PRO A 194 -28.52 -61.64 -20.24
N PHE A 195 -28.23 -62.94 -20.33
CA PHE A 195 -27.24 -63.43 -21.29
C PHE A 195 -27.76 -63.39 -22.73
N ASP A 196 -29.02 -63.75 -22.94
CA ASP A 196 -29.67 -63.83 -24.25
C ASP A 196 -31.13 -63.31 -24.18
N LEU A 197 -31.76 -63.10 -25.35
CA LEU A 197 -33.15 -62.66 -25.42
C LEU A 197 -34.13 -63.66 -24.79
N LYS A 198 -33.81 -64.96 -24.89
CA LYS A 198 -34.59 -66.01 -24.25
C LYS A 198 -34.63 -65.87 -22.73
N SER A 199 -33.48 -65.62 -22.10
CA SER A 199 -33.41 -65.37 -20.65
C SER A 199 -34.16 -64.09 -20.27
N LEU A 200 -34.05 -63.03 -21.08
CA LEU A 200 -34.81 -61.79 -20.87
C LEU A 200 -36.32 -62.04 -20.86
N PHE A 201 -36.82 -62.89 -21.77
CA PHE A 201 -38.24 -63.26 -21.84
C PHE A 201 -38.71 -64.21 -20.74
N LEU A 202 -37.81 -64.75 -19.91
CA LEU A 202 -38.17 -65.53 -18.73
C LEU A 202 -38.26 -64.68 -17.45
N TYR A 203 -37.88 -63.41 -17.49
CA TYR A 203 -37.91 -62.54 -16.31
C TYR A 203 -39.33 -62.31 -15.83
N ASP A 204 -39.54 -62.31 -14.51
CA ASP A 204 -40.82 -61.96 -13.90
C ASP A 204 -41.00 -60.43 -13.86
N LEU A 205 -42.17 -59.95 -13.42
CA LEU A 205 -42.44 -58.52 -13.33
C LEU A 205 -41.44 -57.79 -12.42
N LYS A 206 -41.03 -58.43 -11.32
CA LYS A 206 -40.11 -57.83 -10.35
C LYS A 206 -38.72 -57.66 -10.94
N MET A 207 -38.18 -58.69 -11.60
CA MET A 207 -36.89 -58.62 -12.29
C MET A 207 -36.93 -57.63 -13.46
N ALA A 208 -38.02 -57.58 -14.23
CA ALA A 208 -38.16 -56.62 -15.33
C ALA A 208 -38.22 -55.16 -14.85
N LYS A 209 -38.90 -54.89 -13.72
CA LYS A 209 -38.90 -53.57 -13.07
C LYS A 209 -37.50 -53.19 -12.57
N ALA A 210 -36.86 -54.09 -11.83
CA ALA A 210 -35.51 -53.86 -11.30
C ALA A 210 -34.49 -53.62 -12.42
N LEU A 211 -34.59 -54.35 -13.54
CA LEU A 211 -33.74 -54.15 -14.71
C LEU A 211 -33.99 -52.79 -15.38
N ALA A 212 -35.25 -52.36 -15.52
CA ALA A 212 -35.57 -51.04 -16.05
C ALA A 212 -35.00 -49.92 -15.16
N GLN A 213 -35.17 -50.05 -13.85
CA GLN A 213 -34.67 -49.11 -12.84
C GLN A 213 -33.13 -49.01 -12.86
N ASP A 214 -32.46 -50.15 -12.97
CA ASP A 214 -30.99 -50.25 -13.04
C ASP A 214 -30.37 -49.44 -14.18
N HIS A 215 -31.13 -49.25 -15.26
CA HIS A 215 -30.73 -48.49 -16.45
C HIS A 215 -31.36 -47.08 -16.48
N GLY A 216 -32.00 -46.65 -15.40
CA GLY A 216 -32.64 -45.33 -15.29
C GLY A 216 -33.86 -45.15 -16.20
N LEU A 217 -34.52 -46.26 -16.59
CA LEU A 217 -35.72 -46.23 -17.40
C LEU A 217 -36.97 -46.05 -16.52
N LEU A 218 -38.01 -45.44 -17.09
CA LEU A 218 -39.30 -45.31 -16.41
C LEU A 218 -39.91 -46.70 -16.17
N GLU A 219 -40.32 -46.96 -14.93
CA GLU A 219 -41.00 -48.19 -14.54
C GLU A 219 -42.48 -48.16 -14.98
N SER A 220 -43.07 -49.34 -15.12
CA SER A 220 -44.49 -49.55 -15.42
C SER A 220 -44.99 -50.77 -14.66
N GLU A 221 -46.29 -50.81 -14.36
CA GLU A 221 -46.94 -51.97 -13.73
C GLU A 221 -47.04 -53.17 -14.66
N MET A 222 -46.91 -52.97 -15.98
CA MET A 222 -46.95 -54.03 -16.97
C MET A 222 -45.55 -54.54 -17.32
N ARG A 223 -45.35 -55.86 -17.19
CA ARG A 223 -44.08 -56.55 -17.47
C ARG A 223 -43.61 -56.30 -18.90
N GLU A 224 -44.52 -56.45 -19.86
CA GLU A 224 -44.26 -56.30 -21.29
C GLU A 224 -43.83 -54.88 -21.63
N THR A 225 -44.37 -53.88 -20.92
CA THR A 225 -43.97 -52.48 -21.11
C THR A 225 -42.53 -52.24 -20.63
N ASN A 226 -42.15 -52.81 -19.47
CA ASN A 226 -40.78 -52.71 -18.97
C ASN A 226 -39.79 -53.43 -19.88
N LEU A 227 -40.13 -54.64 -20.34
CA LEU A 227 -39.30 -55.40 -21.28
C LEU A 227 -39.17 -54.68 -22.63
N ASN A 228 -40.25 -54.13 -23.19
CA ASN A 228 -40.21 -53.38 -24.44
C ASN A 228 -39.35 -52.10 -24.30
N ARG A 229 -39.47 -51.38 -23.18
CA ARG A 229 -38.62 -50.20 -22.90
C ARG A 229 -37.15 -50.59 -22.80
N PHE A 230 -36.85 -51.67 -22.10
CA PHE A 230 -35.48 -52.18 -21.98
C PHE A 230 -34.93 -52.64 -23.34
N MET A 231 -35.69 -53.42 -24.11
CA MET A 231 -35.32 -53.86 -25.47
C MET A 231 -35.03 -52.67 -26.39
N SER A 232 -35.89 -51.64 -26.36
CA SER A 232 -35.65 -50.39 -27.08
C SER A 232 -34.36 -49.69 -26.62
N HIS A 233 -34.11 -49.64 -25.31
CA HIS A 233 -32.89 -49.04 -24.75
C HIS A 233 -31.60 -49.77 -25.17
N ILE A 234 -31.64 -51.10 -25.29
CA ILE A 234 -30.50 -51.91 -25.74
C ILE A 234 -30.40 -51.99 -27.28
N GLY A 235 -31.25 -51.28 -28.03
CA GLY A 235 -31.17 -51.15 -29.48
C GLY A 235 -31.96 -52.21 -30.28
N ILE A 236 -32.72 -53.06 -29.59
CA ILE A 236 -33.54 -54.09 -30.23
C ILE A 236 -34.87 -53.46 -30.65
N GLN A 237 -35.17 -53.53 -31.95
CA GLN A 237 -36.40 -52.93 -32.53
C GLN A 237 -37.62 -53.85 -32.42
N PHE A 238 -37.45 -55.06 -31.90
CA PHE A 238 -38.52 -56.04 -31.70
C PHE A 238 -39.34 -55.69 -30.45
N SER A 239 -40.67 -55.76 -30.56
CA SER A 239 -41.61 -55.56 -29.44
C SER A 239 -42.43 -56.83 -29.22
N LEU A 240 -42.57 -57.26 -27.96
CA LEU A 240 -43.28 -58.50 -27.59
C LEU A 240 -44.79 -58.41 -27.87
N ILE A 241 -45.37 -57.23 -27.66
CA ILE A 241 -46.77 -56.90 -27.95
C ILE A 241 -46.78 -55.40 -28.31
N PRO A 242 -47.37 -54.97 -29.44
CA PRO A 242 -47.53 -53.55 -29.73
C PRO A 242 -48.45 -52.95 -28.67
N VAL A 243 -47.89 -52.14 -27.77
CA VAL A 243 -48.69 -51.34 -26.85
C VAL A 243 -49.44 -50.32 -27.71
N PRO A 244 -50.79 -50.23 -27.64
CA PRO A 244 -51.51 -49.23 -28.39
C PRO A 244 -50.98 -47.85 -27.99
N ILE A 245 -50.61 -47.04 -28.99
CA ILE A 245 -50.16 -45.66 -28.81
C ILE A 245 -51.36 -44.89 -28.25
N SER A 246 -51.47 -44.79 -26.93
CA SER A 246 -52.38 -43.84 -26.30
C SER A 246 -51.82 -42.46 -26.62
N LYS A 247 -52.41 -41.80 -27.62
CA LYS A 247 -52.22 -40.38 -27.91
C LYS A 247 -52.39 -39.62 -26.59
N GLN A 248 -51.30 -39.13 -26.02
CA GLN A 248 -51.38 -38.08 -25.00
C GLN A 248 -51.75 -36.80 -25.75
N ASN A 249 -52.92 -36.26 -25.43
CA ASN A 249 -53.38 -34.95 -25.86
C ASN A 249 -52.37 -33.87 -25.45
N ASP A 250 -52.33 -32.83 -26.29
CA ASP A 250 -51.65 -31.54 -26.10
C ASP A 250 -51.79 -30.94 -24.70
#